data_AF-A0A7V9HMK8-F1
#
_entry.id   AF-A0A7V9HMK8-F1
#
_cell.length_a   1.000
_cell.length_b   1.000
_cell.length_c   1.000
_cell.angle_alpha   90.00
_cell.angle_beta   90.00
_cell.angle_gamma   90.00
#
_symmetry.space_group_name_H-M   'P 1'
#
loop_
_entity.id
_entity.type
_entity.pdbx_description
1 polymer ?
#
loop_
_entity_poly.entity_id
_entity_poly.type
_entity_poly.pdbx_seq_one_letter_code
_entity_poly.pdbx_strand_id
1 'polypeptide(L)'
;MAGLAFRTERRELNPALGNIGELKNVIFHSVLRERGFTDVVNTPSEVAGNRNGCRVAILHLHIADRDFWRVAMCMCDGGFDPARATVDEVSDAINELAFL
;
A
#
# COMPACT_ATOMS: atom_id res chain seq x y z
N MET A 1 -20.18 -11.22 3.59
CA MET A 1 -19.25 -12.08 2.83
C MET A 1 -17.98 -11.29 2.66
N ALA A 2 -16.82 -11.86 2.99
CA ALA A 2 -15.56 -11.17 2.79
C ALA A 2 -15.29 -10.99 1.29
N GLY A 3 -14.79 -9.82 0.90
CA GLY A 3 -14.35 -9.53 -0.47
C GLY A 3 -12.87 -9.16 -0.51
N LEU A 4 -12.20 -9.59 -1.57
CA LEU A 4 -10.80 -9.27 -1.85
C LEU A 4 -10.71 -8.43 -3.11
N ALA A 5 -10.03 -7.30 -3.03
CA ALA A 5 -9.67 -6.47 -4.18
C ALA A 5 -8.15 -6.27 -4.20
N PHE A 6 -7.59 -6.07 -5.39
CA PHE A 6 -6.19 -5.72 -5.55
C PHE A 6 -5.97 -4.82 -6.77
N ARG A 7 -4.89 -4.07 -6.72
CA ARG A 7 -4.40 -3.20 -7.79
C ARG A 7 -2.90 -3.41 -7.92
N THR A 8 -2.49 -3.79 -9.12
CA THR A 8 -1.09 -4.07 -9.45
C THR A 8 -0.61 -3.04 -10.46
N GLU A 9 0.53 -2.42 -10.17
CA GLU A 9 1.09 -1.36 -11.00
C GLU A 9 2.61 -1.47 -11.07
N ARG A 10 3.17 -1.21 -12.25
CA ARG A 10 4.61 -1.01 -12.39
C ARG A 10 4.94 0.41 -12.00
N ARG A 11 5.95 0.60 -11.17
CA ARG A 11 6.42 1.90 -10.69
C ARG A 11 7.94 1.93 -10.77
N GLU A 12 8.47 3.14 -10.89
CA GLU A 12 9.88 3.43 -10.66
C GLU A 12 10.02 4.13 -9.31
N LEU A 13 11.06 3.79 -8.54
CA LEU A 13 11.34 4.42 -7.26
C LEU A 13 11.88 5.83 -7.50
N ASN A 14 11.18 6.85 -7.03
CA ASN A 14 11.59 8.24 -7.18
C ASN A 14 13.04 8.44 -6.70
N PRO A 15 13.88 9.18 -7.45
CA PRO A 15 15.29 9.40 -7.12
C PRO A 15 15.55 10.01 -5.73
N ALA A 16 14.57 10.71 -5.15
CA ALA A 16 14.66 11.28 -3.80
C ALA A 16 14.71 10.22 -2.69
N LEU A 17 14.27 8.98 -2.97
CA LEU A 17 14.31 7.87 -2.03
C LEU A 17 15.54 7.00 -2.29
N GLY A 18 16.28 6.62 -1.25
CA GLY A 18 17.47 5.77 -1.38
C GLY A 18 17.12 4.33 -1.79
N ASN A 19 16.01 3.79 -1.28
CA ASN A 19 15.60 2.40 -1.51
C ASN A 19 14.11 2.15 -1.19
N ILE A 20 13.62 0.95 -1.48
CA ILE A 20 12.24 0.52 -1.18
C ILE A 20 11.92 0.56 0.32
N GLY A 21 12.89 0.33 1.20
CA GLY A 21 12.69 0.41 2.66
C GLY A 21 12.28 1.82 3.13
N GLU A 22 12.88 2.85 2.54
CA GLU A 22 12.49 4.25 2.77
C GLU A 22 11.07 4.53 2.27
N LEU A 23 10.74 4.09 1.05
CA LEU A 23 9.37 4.17 0.52
C LEU A 23 8.37 3.51 1.49
N LYS A 24 8.70 2.32 1.99
CA LYS A 24 7.84 1.58 2.94
C LYS A 24 7.66 2.32 4.26
N ASN A 25 8.70 2.97 4.77
CA ASN A 25 8.58 3.85 5.94
C ASN A 25 7.66 5.05 5.68
N VAL A 26 7.76 5.68 4.50
CA VAL A 26 6.87 6.79 4.12
C VAL A 26 5.41 6.31 4.06
N ILE A 27 5.14 5.17 3.45
CA ILE A 27 3.79 4.58 3.38
C ILE A 27 3.27 4.23 4.78
N PHE A 28 4.11 3.64 5.62
CA PHE A 28 3.75 3.29 7.00
C PHE A 28 3.29 4.52 7.80
N HIS A 29 4.07 5.61 7.76
CA HIS A 29 3.79 6.81 8.55
C HIS A 29 2.74 7.71 7.89
N SER A 30 2.96 8.09 6.64
CA SER A 30 2.22 9.19 5.97
C SER A 30 0.99 8.72 5.20
N VAL A 31 0.84 7.41 4.98
CA VAL A 31 -0.36 6.87 4.31
C VAL A 31 -1.20 6.08 5.29
N LEU A 32 -0.66 5.03 5.90
CA LEU A 32 -1.46 4.15 6.74
C LEU A 32 -1.77 4.77 8.11
N ARG A 33 -0.75 5.20 8.88
CA ARG A 33 -0.99 5.78 10.21
C ARG A 33 -1.80 7.07 10.17
N GLU A 34 -1.48 8.00 9.28
CA GLU A 34 -2.22 9.26 9.15
C GLU A 34 -3.68 9.07 8.74
N ARG A 35 -4.00 8.02 7.96
CA ARG A 35 -5.38 7.70 7.55
C ARG A 35 -6.13 6.82 8.55
N GLY A 36 -5.59 6.63 9.75
CA GLY A 36 -6.24 5.93 10.86
C GLY A 36 -6.21 4.41 10.75
N PHE A 37 -5.30 3.83 9.97
CA PHE A 37 -5.06 2.39 10.05
C PHE A 37 -4.39 2.03 11.38
N THR A 38 -4.82 0.91 11.94
CA THR A 38 -4.32 0.29 13.17
C THR A 38 -3.53 -0.97 12.84
N ASP A 39 -2.80 -1.52 13.82
CA ASP A 39 -1.91 -2.68 13.66
C ASP A 39 -1.02 -2.58 12.41
N VAL A 40 -0.52 -1.36 12.17
CA VAL A 40 0.31 -1.11 11.00
C VAL A 40 1.63 -1.82 11.20
N VAL A 41 2.02 -2.61 10.22
CA VAL A 41 3.29 -3.33 10.18
C VAL A 41 4.11 -2.86 8.98
N ASN A 42 5.42 -2.79 9.17
CA ASN A 42 6.40 -2.64 8.10
C ASN A 42 7.41 -3.79 8.25
N THR A 43 7.19 -4.86 7.49
CA THR A 43 8.05 -6.05 7.48
C THR A 43 8.89 -6.06 6.22
N PRO A 44 9.90 -6.94 6.04
CA PRO A 44 10.58 -7.07 4.75
C PRO A 44 9.63 -7.34 3.58
N SER A 45 8.53 -8.07 3.80
CA SER A 45 7.59 -8.49 2.76
C SER A 45 6.55 -7.42 2.41
N GLU A 46 6.02 -6.69 3.38
CA GLU A 46 4.85 -5.81 3.16
C GLU A 46 4.83 -4.57 4.07
N VAL A 47 4.04 -3.58 3.68
CA VAL A 47 3.48 -2.58 4.59
C VAL A 47 1.97 -2.77 4.62
N ALA A 48 1.38 -2.91 5.80
CA ALA A 48 0.00 -3.36 5.89
C ALA A 48 -0.67 -2.86 7.17
N GLY A 49 -1.99 -2.68 7.17
CA GLY A 49 -2.75 -2.13 8.30
C GLY A 49 -4.23 -2.53 8.29
N ASN A 50 -4.90 -2.30 9.41
CA ASN A 50 -6.33 -2.60 9.62
C ASN A 50 -7.16 -1.33 9.77
N ARG A 51 -8.30 -1.22 9.08
CA ARG A 51 -9.26 -0.12 9.27
C ARG A 51 -10.67 -0.56 8.91
N ASN A 52 -11.66 -0.31 9.76
CA ASN A 52 -13.08 -0.56 9.48
C ASN A 52 -13.42 -1.99 8.99
N GLY A 53 -12.81 -3.02 9.59
CA GLY A 53 -13.02 -4.42 9.15
C GLY A 53 -12.32 -4.76 7.83
N CYS A 54 -11.38 -3.93 7.39
CA CYS A 54 -10.55 -4.13 6.22
C CYS A 54 -9.07 -4.28 6.60
N ARG A 55 -8.39 -5.28 6.04
CA ARG A 55 -6.93 -5.44 6.10
C ARG A 55 -6.36 -5.07 4.74
N VAL A 56 -5.56 -4.02 4.69
CA VAL A 56 -4.78 -3.64 3.49
C VAL A 56 -3.35 -4.14 3.63
N ALA A 57 -2.79 -4.65 2.54
CA ALA A 57 -1.38 -5.01 2.41
C ALA A 57 -0.80 -4.45 1.11
N ILE A 58 0.41 -3.90 1.19
CA ILE A 58 1.12 -3.25 0.10
C ILE A 58 2.48 -3.92 -0.07
N LEU A 59 2.65 -4.63 -1.18
CA LEU A 59 3.87 -5.32 -1.54
C LEU A 59 4.66 -4.51 -2.58
N HIS A 60 5.98 -4.62 -2.51
CA HIS A 60 6.92 -3.98 -3.42
C HIS A 60 7.87 -5.06 -3.94
N LEU A 61 7.65 -5.51 -5.18
CA LEU A 61 8.39 -6.61 -5.80
C LEU A 61 9.39 -6.01 -6.79
N HIS A 62 10.68 -6.02 -6.43
CA HIS A 62 11.75 -5.50 -7.27
C HIS A 62 11.81 -6.22 -8.63
N ILE A 63 12.05 -5.46 -9.70
CA ILE A 63 12.22 -5.99 -11.06
C ILE A 63 13.69 -5.85 -11.49
N ALA A 64 14.13 -4.61 -11.68
CA ALA A 64 15.49 -4.23 -12.09
C ALA A 64 15.74 -2.77 -11.71
N ASP A 65 16.99 -2.40 -11.43
CA ASP A 65 17.36 -1.03 -11.06
C ASP A 65 16.43 -0.44 -9.99
N ARG A 66 15.67 0.60 -10.34
CA ARG A 66 14.69 1.29 -9.50
C ARG A 66 13.25 0.88 -9.80
N ASP A 67 13.04 -0.01 -10.76
CA ASP A 67 11.71 -0.51 -11.13
C ASP A 67 11.24 -1.60 -10.17
N PHE A 68 9.94 -1.54 -9.84
CA PHE A 68 9.26 -2.53 -9.03
C PHE A 68 7.78 -2.65 -9.40
N TRP A 69 7.18 -3.79 -9.08
CA TRP A 69 5.73 -3.93 -9.02
C TRP A 69 5.23 -3.52 -7.64
N ARG A 70 4.28 -2.60 -7.58
CA ARG A 70 3.48 -2.35 -6.39
C ARG A 70 2.21 -3.18 -6.49
N VAL A 71 1.90 -3.95 -5.45
CA VAL A 71 0.62 -4.65 -5.31
C VAL A 71 -0.05 -4.16 -4.05
N ALA A 72 -1.11 -3.37 -4.19
CA ALA A 72 -1.98 -3.02 -3.08
C ALA A 72 -3.18 -3.97 -3.09
N MET A 73 -3.40 -4.69 -1.99
CA MET A 73 -4.51 -5.63 -1.83
C MET A 73 -5.25 -5.35 -0.55
N CYS A 74 -6.56 -5.53 -0.55
CA CYS A 74 -7.39 -5.34 0.63
C CYS A 74 -8.43 -6.44 0.72
N MET A 75 -8.58 -7.01 1.91
CA MET A 75 -9.69 -7.89 2.27
C MET A 75 -10.60 -7.14 3.24
N CYS A 76 -11.91 -7.14 2.99
CA CYS A 76 -12.91 -6.52 3.86
C CYS A 76 -14.09 -7.45 4.15
N ASP A 77 -14.56 -7.45 5.39
CA ASP A 77 -15.76 -8.21 5.80
C ASP A 77 -17.06 -7.70 5.14
N GLY A 78 -17.07 -6.41 4.76
CA GLY A 78 -18.17 -5.73 4.07
C GLY A 78 -18.31 -6.05 2.58
N GLY A 79 -17.44 -6.90 2.01
CA GLY A 79 -17.52 -7.32 0.60
C GLY A 79 -16.52 -6.64 -0.32
N PHE A 80 -16.70 -6.82 -1.64
CA PHE A 80 -15.76 -6.38 -2.66
C PHE A 80 -15.70 -4.86 -2.82
N ASP A 81 -16.84 -4.18 -2.81
CA ASP A 81 -16.89 -2.72 -2.99
C ASP A 81 -16.09 -1.94 -1.94
N PRO A 82 -16.23 -2.19 -0.62
CA PRO A 82 -15.38 -1.53 0.37
C PRO A 82 -13.90 -1.95 0.27
N ALA A 83 -13.60 -3.18 -0.14
CA ALA A 83 -12.24 -3.62 -0.40
C ALA A 83 -11.62 -2.84 -1.56
N ARG A 84 -12.35 -2.69 -2.67
CA ARG A 84 -11.91 -1.94 -3.84
C ARG A 84 -11.72 -0.47 -3.54
N ALA A 85 -12.69 0.15 -2.86
CA ALA A 85 -12.59 1.55 -2.43
C ALA A 85 -11.36 1.78 -1.53
N THR A 86 -11.06 0.87 -0.61
CA THR A 86 -9.87 0.96 0.26
C THR A 86 -8.57 0.81 -0.53
N VAL A 87 -8.51 -0.13 -1.49
CA VAL A 87 -7.33 -0.29 -2.35
C VAL A 87 -7.10 0.97 -3.18
N ASP A 88 -8.15 1.51 -3.80
CA ASP A 88 -8.04 2.69 -4.66
C ASP A 88 -7.63 3.92 -3.82
N GLU A 89 -8.28 4.17 -2.67
CA GLU A 89 -7.90 5.26 -1.75
C GLU A 89 -6.43 5.18 -1.36
N VAL A 90 -5.96 4.00 -0.91
CA VAL A 90 -4.58 3.82 -0.48
C VAL A 90 -3.61 3.96 -1.65
N SER A 91 -3.93 3.41 -2.81
CA SER A 91 -3.07 3.47 -4.01
C SER A 91 -2.92 4.90 -4.52
N ASP A 92 -4.02 5.65 -4.53
CA ASP A 92 -4.04 7.05 -4.95
C ASP A 92 -3.32 7.93 -3.94
N ALA A 93 -3.53 7.71 -2.64
CA ALA A 93 -2.78 8.40 -1.58
C ALA A 93 -1.27 8.18 -1.68
N ILE A 94 -0.83 6.96 -2.03
CA ILE A 94 0.59 6.71 -2.28
C ILE A 94 1.01 7.49 -3.51
N ASN A 95 0.24 7.46 -4.62
CA ASN A 95 0.54 8.15 -5.88
C ASN A 95 0.66 9.67 -5.74
N GLU A 96 -0.05 10.27 -4.79
CA GLU A 96 -0.02 11.71 -4.50
C GLU A 96 1.17 12.15 -3.63
N LEU A 97 1.97 11.20 -3.12
CA LEU A 97 3.20 11.55 -2.41
C LEU A 97 4.11 12.34 -3.34
N ALA A 98 4.62 13.49 -2.86
CA ALA A 98 5.46 14.40 -3.62
C ALA A 98 6.79 13.79 -4.16
N PHE A 99 7.06 12.54 -3.79
CA PHE A 99 8.23 11.76 -4.17
C PHE A 99 7.84 10.59 -5.09
N LEU A 100 6.93 10.78 -6.05
CA LEU A 100 6.60 9.78 -7.06
C LEU A 100 6.57 10.35 -8.47
#